data_AF-A0A7C5GT09-F1
#
_entry.id   AF-A0A7C5GT09-F1
#
_cell.length_a   1.000
_cell.length_b   1.000
_cell.length_c   1.000
_cell.angle_alpha   90.00
_cell.angle_beta   90.00
_cell.angle_gamma   90.00
#
_symmetry.space_group_name_H-M   'P 1'
#
loop_
_entity.id
_entity.type
_entity.pdbx_description
1 polymer ?
#
loop_
_entity_poly.entity_id
_entity_poly.type
_entity_poly.pdbx_seq_one_letter_code
_entity_poly.pdbx_strand_id
1 'polypeptide(L)'
;MTERRLKREGVAGTYEREDCIVKLSPAEPGSGIKIEIEGKSRDVFRDEVFRLLEETLKGMGIEDAKVWSKGASPLNFTIIARTKAAAIKGGAFE
;
A
#
# COMPACT_ATOMS: atom_id res chain seq x y z
N MET A 1 4.30 -1.74 20.13
CA MET A 1 3.38 -1.13 19.15
C MET A 1 2.15 -2.02 19.08
N THR A 2 0.93 -1.46 19.04
CA THR A 2 -0.30 -2.27 18.94
C THR A 2 -0.45 -2.78 17.51
N GLU A 3 -0.62 -4.08 17.34
CA GLU A 3 -0.92 -4.71 16.05
C GLU A 3 -2.29 -4.21 15.55
N ARG A 4 -2.35 -3.79 14.28
CA ARG A 4 -3.55 -3.26 13.62
C ARG A 4 -3.88 -4.11 12.40
N ARG A 5 -5.17 -4.16 12.05
CA ARG A 5 -5.67 -4.95 10.91
C ARG A 5 -6.65 -4.15 10.09
N LEU A 6 -6.72 -4.46 8.80
CA LEU A 6 -7.71 -3.91 7.89
C LEU A 6 -9.05 -4.63 8.10
N LYS A 7 -10.14 -3.87 8.22
CA LYS A 7 -11.51 -4.42 8.36
C LYS A 7 -12.19 -4.62 7.01
N ARG A 8 -11.79 -3.84 6.01
CA ARG A 8 -12.37 -3.82 4.67
C ARG A 8 -11.35 -3.36 3.64
N GLU A 9 -11.75 -3.41 2.38
CA GLU A 9 -10.96 -2.84 1.29
C GLU A 9 -10.87 -1.31 1.41
N GLY A 10 -9.66 -0.79 1.28
CA GLY A 10 -9.37 0.64 1.23
C GLY A 10 -8.62 1.01 -0.03
N VAL A 11 -9.05 2.08 -0.70
CA VAL A 11 -8.46 2.55 -1.96
C VAL A 11 -8.15 4.04 -1.92
N ALA A 12 -6.96 4.43 -2.38
CA ALA A 12 -6.56 5.82 -2.47
C ALA A 12 -5.68 6.10 -3.69
N GLY A 13 -5.78 7.34 -4.21
CA GLY A 13 -5.01 7.83 -5.36
C GLY A 13 -5.69 7.63 -6.70
N THR A 14 -5.00 8.05 -7.76
CA THR A 14 -5.46 7.99 -9.16
C THR A 14 -4.35 7.47 -10.08
N TYR A 15 -4.72 7.11 -11.31
CA TYR A 15 -3.75 6.71 -12.36
C TYR A 15 -3.31 7.92 -13.18
N GLU A 16 -2.75 8.92 -12.50
CA GLU A 16 -2.22 10.13 -13.11
C GLU A 16 -0.69 10.17 -13.00
N ARG A 17 -0.05 11.09 -13.73
CA ARG A 17 1.40 11.32 -13.62
C ARG A 17 1.73 11.72 -12.17
N GLU A 18 2.83 11.18 -11.64
CA GLU A 18 3.32 11.44 -10.27
C GLU A 18 2.41 10.93 -9.13
N ASP A 19 1.28 10.29 -9.45
CA ASP A 19 0.39 9.62 -8.49
C ASP A 19 0.32 8.10 -8.72
N CYS A 20 -0.24 7.39 -7.75
CA CYS A 20 -0.50 5.97 -7.82
C CYS A 20 -1.82 5.60 -7.14
N ILE A 21 -2.51 4.63 -7.71
CA ILE A 21 -3.59 3.94 -7.04
C ILE A 21 -2.97 2.91 -6.11
N VAL A 22 -3.33 2.96 -4.82
CA VAL A 22 -3.04 1.92 -3.84
C VAL A 22 -4.36 1.34 -3.35
N LYS A 23 -4.50 0.02 -3.50
CA LYS A 23 -5.59 -0.79 -2.97
C LYS A 23 -5.05 -1.73 -1.91
N LEU A 24 -5.68 -1.72 -0.74
CA LEU A 24 -5.37 -2.58 0.38
C LEU A 24 -6.60 -3.43 0.71
N SER A 25 -6.41 -4.74 0.81
CA SER A 25 -7.45 -5.67 1.24
C SER A 25 -6.99 -6.45 2.48
N PRO A 26 -7.92 -6.82 3.38
CA PRO A 26 -7.60 -7.69 4.51
C PRO A 26 -6.95 -9.00 4.06
N ALA A 27 -6.07 -9.53 4.90
CA ALA A 27 -5.43 -10.81 4.70
C ALA A 27 -5.51 -11.64 5.99
N GLU A 28 -5.37 -12.96 5.84
CA GLU A 28 -5.38 -13.87 6.99
C GLU A 28 -4.20 -13.58 7.92
N PRO A 29 -4.34 -13.80 9.24
CA PRO A 29 -3.27 -13.60 10.19
C PRO A 29 -2.03 -14.45 9.86
N GLY A 30 -0.85 -13.84 9.90
CA GLY A 30 0.42 -14.51 9.59
C GLY A 30 0.67 -14.76 8.10
N SER A 31 -0.15 -14.18 7.22
CA SER A 31 0.04 -14.27 5.77
C SER A 31 1.06 -13.26 5.22
N GLY A 32 1.43 -12.27 6.04
CA GLY A 32 2.36 -11.19 5.71
C GLY A 32 1.77 -10.18 4.73
N ILE A 33 2.60 -9.22 4.33
CA ILE A 33 2.25 -8.22 3.32
C ILE A 33 2.54 -8.80 1.93
N LYS A 34 1.50 -9.04 1.14
CA LYS A 34 1.59 -9.56 -0.23
C LYS A 34 1.37 -8.43 -1.22
N ILE A 35 2.40 -8.07 -2.00
CA ILE A 35 2.39 -6.89 -2.86
C ILE A 35 2.39 -7.28 -4.34
N GLU A 36 1.43 -6.74 -5.07
CA GLU A 36 1.37 -6.77 -6.53
C GLU A 36 1.47 -5.35 -7.09
N ILE A 37 2.35 -5.17 -8.09
CA ILE A 37 2.55 -3.88 -8.77
C ILE A 37 2.35 -4.05 -10.27
N GLU A 38 1.44 -3.25 -10.83
CA GLU A 38 1.17 -3.13 -12.26
C GLU A 38 1.74 -1.82 -12.86
N GLY A 39 2.26 -1.88 -14.09
CA GLY A 39 2.67 -0.69 -14.85
C GLY A 39 3.98 -0.82 -15.63
N LYS A 40 4.23 0.13 -16.55
CA LYS A 40 5.38 0.16 -17.47
C LYS A 40 6.75 0.34 -16.79
N SER A 41 6.78 0.84 -15.56
CA SER A 41 7.98 1.09 -14.76
C SER A 41 8.32 -0.06 -13.79
N ARG A 42 7.74 -1.26 -14.03
CA ARG A 42 7.90 -2.48 -13.21
C ARG A 42 9.34 -2.95 -13.02
N ASP A 43 10.30 -2.48 -13.80
CA ASP A 43 11.64 -3.07 -13.83
C ASP A 43 12.72 -2.17 -13.22
N VAL A 44 12.50 -0.86 -13.07
CA VAL A 44 13.53 0.07 -12.55
C VAL A 44 13.24 0.58 -11.14
N PHE A 45 11.97 0.72 -10.77
CA PHE A 45 11.57 1.32 -9.48
C PHE A 45 10.84 0.34 -8.55
N ARG A 46 10.75 -0.92 -8.96
CA ARG A 46 9.97 -1.93 -8.24
C ARG A 46 10.42 -2.08 -6.80
N ASP A 47 11.70 -2.25 -6.56
CA ASP A 47 12.21 -2.53 -5.21
C ASP A 47 11.94 -1.38 -4.24
N GLU A 48 12.07 -0.13 -4.70
CA GLU A 48 11.78 1.04 -3.87
C GLU A 48 10.28 1.18 -3.58
N VAL A 49 9.41 0.97 -4.57
CA VAL A 49 7.95 1.01 -4.35
C VAL A 49 7.53 -0.12 -3.40
N PHE A 50 8.04 -1.34 -3.58
CA PHE A 50 7.79 -2.47 -2.67
C PHE A 50 8.20 -2.11 -1.24
N ARG A 51 9.43 -1.62 -1.05
CA ARG A 51 9.96 -1.22 0.25
C ARG A 51 9.10 -0.15 0.90
N LEU A 52 8.72 0.90 0.16
CA LEU A 52 7.92 2.01 0.70
C LEU A 52 6.51 1.57 1.10
N LEU A 53 5.86 0.71 0.31
CA LEU A 53 4.55 0.13 0.64
C LEU A 53 4.64 -0.69 1.93
N GLU A 54 5.63 -1.59 2.02
CA GLU A 54 5.83 -2.47 3.16
C GLU A 54 6.20 -1.71 4.45
N GLU A 55 7.20 -0.83 4.40
CA GLU A 55 7.64 -0.01 5.53
C GLU A 55 6.51 0.89 6.04
N THR A 56 5.70 1.44 5.13
CA THR A 56 4.58 2.29 5.52
C THR A 56 3.53 1.49 6.30
N LEU A 57 3.16 0.30 5.82
CA LEU A 57 2.16 -0.56 6.50
C LEU A 57 2.67 -1.08 7.84
N LYS A 58 3.92 -1.57 7.90
CA LYS A 58 4.57 -1.99 9.15
C LYS A 58 4.71 -0.83 10.14
N GLY A 59 5.07 0.36 9.67
CA GLY A 59 5.10 1.59 10.48
C GLY A 59 3.71 1.99 11.02
N MET A 60 2.63 1.56 10.37
CA MET A 60 1.26 1.68 10.87
C MET A 60 0.82 0.52 11.77
N GLY A 61 1.68 -0.48 12.00
CA GLY A 61 1.38 -1.67 12.80
C GLY A 61 0.55 -2.73 12.06
N ILE A 62 0.47 -2.66 10.73
CA ILE A 62 -0.25 -3.63 9.89
C ILE A 62 0.76 -4.64 9.36
N GLU A 63 0.65 -5.89 9.82
CA GLU A 63 1.57 -6.99 9.45
C GLU A 63 1.00 -7.89 8.34
N ASP A 64 -0.33 -7.93 8.18
CA ASP A 64 -1.03 -8.79 7.23
C ASP A 64 -1.93 -7.96 6.30
N ALA A 65 -1.60 -7.94 5.00
CA ALA A 65 -2.39 -7.23 4.00
C ALA A 65 -2.11 -7.74 2.57
N LYS A 66 -3.11 -7.66 1.69
CA LYS A 66 -2.91 -7.74 0.25
C LYS A 66 -2.84 -6.33 -0.31
N VAL A 67 -1.77 -6.02 -1.03
CA VAL A 67 -1.50 -4.72 -1.63
C VAL A 67 -1.52 -4.88 -3.13
N TRP A 68 -2.31 -4.06 -3.81
CA TRP A 68 -2.22 -3.87 -5.25
C TRP A 68 -1.95 -2.40 -5.54
N SER A 69 -0.98 -2.12 -6.40
CA SER A 69 -0.58 -0.75 -6.73
C SER A 69 -0.33 -0.56 -8.22
N LYS A 70 -0.73 0.61 -8.74
CA LYS A 70 -0.52 1.00 -10.14
C LYS A 70 -0.27 2.50 -10.24
N GLY A 71 0.81 2.89 -10.94
CA GLY A 71 1.16 4.30 -11.10
C GLY A 71 2.16 4.54 -12.22
N ALA A 72 2.21 5.78 -12.71
CA ALA A 72 3.16 6.24 -13.71
C ALA A 72 4.23 7.10 -13.03
N SER A 73 5.26 6.44 -12.50
CA SER A 73 6.37 7.06 -11.76
C SER A 73 5.94 7.93 -10.56
N PRO A 74 5.24 7.36 -9.56
CA PRO A 74 4.83 8.10 -8.37
C PRO A 74 6.04 8.54 -7.54
N LEU A 75 5.93 9.71 -6.92
CA LEU A 75 6.94 10.20 -5.98
C LEU A 75 6.87 9.40 -4.66
N ASN A 76 8.00 9.24 -3.98
CA ASN A 76 8.08 8.46 -2.74
C ASN A 76 7.07 8.91 -1.67
N PHE A 77 6.95 10.21 -1.45
CA PHE A 77 5.99 10.76 -0.48
C PHE A 77 4.54 10.52 -0.91
N THR A 78 4.26 10.46 -2.23
CA THR A 78 2.94 10.13 -2.76
C THR A 78 2.59 8.68 -2.44
N ILE A 79 3.50 7.73 -2.67
CA ILE A 79 3.30 6.31 -2.32
C ILE A 79 2.95 6.19 -0.83
N ILE A 80 3.76 6.79 0.05
CA ILE A 80 3.54 6.75 1.50
C ILE A 80 2.17 7.34 1.86
N ALA A 81 1.82 8.51 1.31
CA ALA A 81 0.56 9.18 1.59
C ALA A 81 -0.65 8.35 1.11
N ARG A 82 -0.58 7.77 -0.09
CA ARG A 82 -1.65 6.93 -0.65
C ARG A 82 -1.81 5.63 0.12
N THR A 83 -0.73 4.99 0.54
CA THR A 83 -0.81 3.79 1.40
C THR A 83 -1.45 4.09 2.75
N LYS A 84 -1.05 5.18 3.41
CA LYS A 84 -1.69 5.61 4.67
C LYS A 84 -3.18 5.90 4.48
N ALA A 85 -3.53 6.63 3.43
CA ALA A 85 -4.92 6.96 3.13
C ALA A 85 -5.76 5.70 2.83
N ALA A 86 -5.23 4.74 2.06
CA ALA A 86 -5.88 3.48 1.80
C ALA A 86 -6.07 2.67 3.10
N ALA A 87 -5.07 2.63 3.98
CA ALA A 87 -5.17 1.90 5.24
C ALA A 87 -6.21 2.51 6.19
N ILE A 88 -6.28 3.84 6.29
CA ILE A 88 -7.32 4.54 7.06
C ILE A 88 -8.71 4.19 6.51
N LYS A 89 -8.91 4.28 5.18
CA LYS A 89 -10.18 3.89 4.54
C LYS A 89 -10.53 2.41 4.73
N GLY A 90 -9.51 1.56 4.82
CA GLY A 90 -9.64 0.14 5.13
C GLY A 90 -9.95 -0.16 6.60
N GLY A 91 -10.09 0.86 7.45
CA GLY A 91 -10.47 0.73 8.85
C GLY A 91 -9.32 0.38 9.80
N ALA A 92 -8.07 0.74 9.46
CA ALA A 92 -6.90 0.43 10.29
C ALA A 92 -6.93 1.03 11.71
N PHE A 93 -7.75 2.06 11.95
CA PHE A 93 -7.85 2.78 13.23
C PHE A 93 -9.25 2.73 13.85
N GLU A 94 -10.14 1.88 13.31
CA GLU A 94 -11.46 1.61 13.88
C GLU A 94 -11.41 0.41 14.82
#